data_AF-A0A3E3DBD3-F1
#
_entry.id   AF-A0A3E3DBD3-F1
#
_cell.length_a   1.000
_cell.length_b   1.000
_cell.length_c   1.000
_cell.angle_alpha   90.00
_cell.angle_beta   90.00
_cell.angle_gamma   90.00
#
_symmetry.space_group_name_H-M   'P 1'
#
loop_
_entity.id
_entity.type
_entity.pdbx_description
1 polymer ?
#
loop_
_entity_poly.entity_id
_entity_poly.type
_entity_poly.pdbx_seq_one_letter_code
_entity_poly.pdbx_strand_id
1 'polypeptide(L)' 'KYCAIIESTRLEKDEVIFKGEIPARCIGEYRNDLNFYTNGRSVCITELKGYQETSGEPVFQPRRPNSRLDKIRHMFQKIM' A
#
# COMPACT_ATOMS: atom_id res chain seq x y z
N LYS A 1 1.22 -1.52 -12.70
CA LYS A 1 0.61 -0.48 -11.84
C LYS A 1 1.14 -0.54 -10.40
N TYR A 2 1.09 -1.69 -9.73
CA TYR A 2 1.33 -1.75 -8.27
C TYR A 2 2.63 -2.42 -7.81
N CYS A 3 3.43 -2.97 -8.74
CA CYS A 3 4.62 -3.76 -8.43
C CYS A 3 4.34 -4.92 -7.43
N ALA A 4 3.13 -5.49 -7.49
CA ALA A 4 2.78 -6.65 -6.70
C ALA A 4 3.34 -7.93 -7.36
N ILE A 5 3.79 -8.88 -6.54
CA ILE A 5 4.30 -10.18 -6.96
C ILE A 5 3.36 -11.24 -6.41
N ILE A 6 2.77 -12.06 -7.28
CA ILE A 6 1.95 -13.21 -6.87
C ILE A 6 2.88 -14.39 -6.65
N GLU A 7 2.93 -14.92 -5.43
CA GLU A 7 3.78 -16.04 -5.06
C GLU A 7 3.06 -17.38 -5.26
N SER A 8 1.78 -17.44 -4.94
CA SER A 8 0.99 -18.66 -5.10
C SER A 8 -0.48 -18.39 -5.36
N THR A 9 -1.11 -19.34 -6.04
CA THR A 9 -2.55 -19.38 -6.28
C THR A 9 -3.07 -20.72 -5.77
N ARG A 10 -4.16 -20.70 -5.03
CA ARG A 10 -4.84 -21.90 -4.53
C ARG A 10 -6.32 -21.81 -4.84
N LEU A 11 -6.93 -22.96 -5.10
CA LEU A 11 -8.37 -23.09 -5.22
C LEU A 11 -8.88 -23.84 -4.00
N GLU A 12 -9.75 -23.20 -3.22
CA GLU A 12 -10.32 -23.75 -2.00
C GLU A 12 -11.83 -23.51 -2.01
N LYS A 13 -12.63 -24.58 -1.96
CA LYS A 13 -14.11 -24.50 -1.87
C LYS A 13 -14.73 -23.56 -2.92
N ASP A 14 -14.32 -23.72 -4.17
CA ASP A 14 -14.74 -22.90 -5.33
C ASP A 14 -14.33 -21.41 -5.30
N GLU A 15 -13.52 -21.00 -4.31
CA GLU A 15 -12.88 -19.69 -4.27
C GLU A 15 -11.41 -19.78 -4.68
N VAL A 16 -10.92 -18.71 -5.30
CA VAL A 16 -9.51 -18.59 -5.70
C VAL A 16 -8.80 -17.65 -4.75
N ILE A 17 -7.75 -18.16 -4.10
CA ILE A 17 -6.93 -17.42 -3.15
C ILE A 17 -5.58 -17.13 -3.80
N PHE A 18 -5.28 -15.85 -3.98
CA PHE A 18 -3.97 -15.37 -4.39
C PHE A 18 -3.18 -14.93 -3.16
N LYS A 19 -1.93 -15.40 -3.03
CA LYS A 19 -0.98 -14.94 -2.03
C LYS A 19 0.21 -14.31 -2.72
N GLY A 20 0.68 -13.20 -2.19
CA GLY A 20 1.75 -12.44 -2.80
C GLY A 20 2.19 -11.26 -1.94
N GLU A 21 3.15 -10.53 -2.47
CA GLU A 21 3.70 -9.32 -1.88
C GLU A 21 3.27 -8.09 -2.66
N ILE A 22 3.06 -6.98 -1.97
CA ILE A 22 2.77 -5.70 -2.59
C ILE A 22 3.41 -4.59 -1.75
N PRO A 23 4.03 -3.57 -2.37
CA PRO A 23 4.52 -2.41 -1.64
C PRO A 23 3.41 -1.78 -0.80
N ALA A 24 3.67 -1.55 0.49
CA ALA A 24 2.67 -1.04 1.44
C ALA A 24 2.01 0.28 1.00
N ARG A 25 2.70 1.08 0.18
CA ARG A 25 2.18 2.33 -0.40
C ARG A 25 1.04 2.13 -1.40
N CYS A 26 1.03 0.99 -2.08
CA CYS A 26 0.09 0.69 -3.16
C CYS A 26 -1.19 0.02 -2.66
N ILE A 27 -1.21 -0.49 -1.42
CA ILE A 27 -2.26 -1.40 -0.96
C ILE A 27 -3.66 -0.78 -0.94
N GLY A 28 -3.77 0.51 -0.62
CA GLY A 28 -5.05 1.21 -0.59
C GLY A 28 -5.70 1.28 -1.97
N GLU A 29 -4.95 1.76 -2.96
CA GLU A 29 -5.42 1.81 -4.35
C GLU A 29 -5.67 0.42 -4.92
N TYR A 30 -4.79 -0.54 -4.63
CA TYR A 30 -4.96 -1.93 -5.05
C TYR A 30 -6.27 -2.52 -4.54
N ARG A 31 -6.61 -2.29 -3.26
CA ARG A 31 -7.86 -2.76 -2.66
C ARG A 31 -9.08 -2.11 -3.30
N ASN A 32 -9.01 -0.82 -3.64
CA ASN A 32 -10.11 -0.12 -4.32
C ASN A 32 -10.34 -0.68 -5.73
N ASP A 33 -9.27 -0.85 -6.51
CA ASP A 33 -9.34 -1.45 -7.85
C ASP A 33 -9.86 -2.89 -7.76
N LEU A 34 -9.38 -3.70 -6.81
CA LEU A 34 -9.83 -5.07 -6.61
C LEU A 34 -11.34 -5.13 -6.30
N ASN A 35 -11.81 -4.24 -5.43
CA ASN A 35 -13.23 -4.12 -5.10
C ASN A 35 -14.06 -3.73 -6.33
N PHE A 36 -13.56 -2.82 -7.16
CA PHE A 36 -14.22 -2.44 -8.41
C PHE A 36 -14.29 -3.60 -9.41
N TYR A 37 -13.17 -4.26 -9.70
CA TYR A 37 -13.11 -5.35 -10.69
C TYR A 37 -13.89 -6.60 -10.27
N THR A 38 -14.07 -6.82 -8.97
CA THR A 38 -14.80 -7.98 -8.45
C THR A 38 -16.24 -7.65 -8.04
N ASN A 39 -16.74 -6.45 -8.36
CA ASN A 39 -18.07 -5.98 -7.97
C ASN A 39 -18.33 -6.15 -6.46
N GLY A 40 -17.34 -5.83 -5.65
CA GLY A 40 -17.42 -5.89 -4.19
C GLY A 40 -17.31 -7.29 -3.58
N ARG A 41 -17.02 -8.32 -4.38
CA ARG A 41 -16.96 -9.71 -3.90
C ARG A 41 -15.59 -10.12 -3.37
N SER A 42 -14.52 -9.41 -3.72
CA SER A 42 -13.19 -9.71 -3.22
C SER A 42 -13.03 -9.40 -1.74
N VAL A 43 -12.28 -10.25 -1.04
CA VAL A 43 -11.72 -9.95 0.27
C VAL A 43 -10.20 -9.89 0.17
N CYS A 44 -9.60 -8.84 0.73
CA CYS A 44 -8.15 -8.66 0.74
C CYS A 44 -7.68 -8.55 2.19
N ILE A 45 -6.78 -9.46 2.57
CA ILE A 45 -6.15 -9.51 3.89
C ILE A 45 -4.66 -9.26 3.70
N THR A 46 -4.07 -8.45 4.59
CA THR A 46 -2.69 -7.98 4.46
C THR A 46 -1.97 -8.06 5.78
N GLU A 47 -0.75 -8.57 5.77
CA GLU A 47 0.17 -8.58 6.90
C GLU A 47 1.51 -7.96 6.50
N LEU A 48 2.27 -7.46 7.47
CA LEU A 48 3.62 -6.97 7.24
C LEU A 48 4.56 -8.15 7.04
N LYS A 49 5.27 -8.18 5.91
CA LYS A 49 6.25 -9.22 5.60
C LYS A 49 7.70 -8.77 5.83
N GLY A 50 8.08 -7.61 5.30
CA GLY A 50 9.45 -7.12 5.39
C GLY A 50 9.68 -5.85 4.58
N TYR A 51 10.95 -5.53 4.34
CA TYR A 51 11.38 -4.38 3.54
C TYR A 51 11.96 -4.85 2.21
N GLN A 52 11.77 -4.04 1.17
CA GLN A 52 12.35 -4.28 -0.16
C GLN A 52 13.27 -3.12 -0.50
N GLU A 53 14.51 -3.43 -0.92
CA GLU A 53 15.42 -2.41 -1.44
C GLU A 53 14.81 -1.78 -2.70
N THR A 54 14.83 -0.45 -2.73
CA THR A 54 14.43 0.32 -3.91
C THR A 54 15.69 0.93 -4.51
N SER A 55 16.04 0.51 -5.73
CA SER A 55 17.16 1.07 -6.50
C SER A 55 16.81 2.35 -7.26
N GLY A 56 15.53 2.75 -7.25
CA GLY A 56 15.05 3.98 -7.87
C GLY A 56 15.10 5.19 -6.94
N GLU A 57 14.55 6.32 -7.40
CA GLU A 57 14.44 7.53 -6.60
C GLU A 57 13.62 7.29 -5.31
N PRO A 58 13.98 7.94 -4.19
CA PRO A 58 13.20 7.87 -2.97
C PRO A 58 11.76 8.30 -3.21
N VAL A 59 10.82 7.44 -2.86
CA VAL A 59 9.39 7.78 -2.93
C VAL A 59 9.03 8.61 -1.70
N PHE A 60 8.77 9.91 -1.91
CA PHE A 60 8.27 10.79 -0.86
C PHE A 60 6.77 10.61 -0.68
N GLN A 61 6.38 9.94 0.41
CA GLN A 61 4.97 9.93 0.80
C GLN A 61 4.66 11.15 1.65
N PRO A 62 3.56 11.86 1.36
CA PRO A 62 3.08 12.89 2.27
C PRO A 62 2.77 12.23 3.61
N ARG A 63 3.40 12.74 4.66
CA ARG A 63 3.08 12.31 6.01
C ARG A 63 1.60 12.57 6.31
N ARG A 64 1.04 11.80 7.23
CA ARG A 64 -0.30 12.09 7.75
C ARG A 64 -0.33 13.52 8.35
N PRO A 65 -1.32 14.35 8.00
CA PRO A 65 -1.47 15.68 8.58
C PRO A 65 -1.57 15.60 10.11
N ASN A 66 -0.90 16.51 10.81
CA ASN A 66 -0.93 16.57 12.27
C ASN A 66 -0.84 18.02 12.73
N SER A 67 -1.99 18.68 12.90
CA SER A 67 -2.07 20.12 13.17
C SER A 67 -1.11 20.61 14.28
N ARG A 68 -0.91 19.82 15.34
CA ARG A 68 0.00 20.15 16.45
C ARG A 68 1.46 20.16 16.02
N LEU A 69 1.92 19.11 15.36
CA LEU A 69 3.31 19.02 14.88
C LEU A 69 3.57 19.96 13.70
N ASP A 70 2.54 20.25 12.91
CA ASP A 70 2.63 20.97 11.65
C ASP A 70 2.80 22.46 11.90
N LYS A 71 2.06 22.97 12.89
CA LYS A 71 2.22 24.34 13.39
C LYS A 71 3.64 24.57 13.89
N ILE A 72 4.19 23.64 14.67
CA ILE A 72 5.55 23.72 15.20
C ILE A 72 6.55 23.69 14.04
N ARG A 73 6.47 22.71 13.13
CA ARG A 73 7.37 22.61 11.96
C ARG A 73 7.35 23.87 11.11
N HIS A 74 6.18 24.42 10.82
CA HIS A 74 6.03 25.64 10.03
C HIS A 74 6.75 26.83 10.68
N MET A 75 6.72 26.94 12.01
CA MET A 75 7.46 27.99 12.71
C MET A 75 8.99 27.86 12.58
N PHE A 76 9.51 26.64 12.42
CA PHE A 76 10.96 26.36 12.32
C PHE A 76 11.47 26.17 10.88
N GLN A 77 10.60 25.94 9.88
CA GLN A 77 10.94 25.79 8.46
C GLN A 77 11.09 27.15 7.72
N LYS A 78 11.71 28.15 8.36
CA LYS A 78 11.94 29.47 7.72
C LYS A 78 13.19 29.56 6.85
N ILE A 79 14.05 28.52 6.83
CA ILE A 79 15.31 28.53 6.08
C ILE A 79 15.35 27.29 5.20
N MET A 80 14.72 27.37 4.04
CA MET A 80 15.03 26.56 2.86
C MET A 80 14.46 27.24 1.61
#